data_AF-A0A943BVD3-F1
#
_entry.id   AF-A0A943BVD3-F1
#
_cell.length_a   1.000
_cell.length_b   1.000
_cell.length_c   1.000
_cell.angle_alpha   90.00
_cell.angle_beta   90.00
_cell.angle_gamma   90.00
#
_symmetry.space_group_name_H-M   'P 1'
#
loop_
_entity.id
_entity.type
_entity.pdbx_description
1 polymer ?
#
loop_
_entity_poly.entity_id
_entity_poly.type
_entity_poly.pdbx_seq_one_letter_code
_entity_poly.pdbx_strand_id
1 'polypeptide(L)' 'MISINELAGEYEHQYDLLCAKIEGLRPLLCVYKGEDLYLLRRKIKTYYDMASQCKIIAVMLADYYREDENEAGLN' A
#
# COMPACT_ATOMS: atom_id res chain seq x y z
N MET A 1 0.32 -18.13 14.65
CA MET A 1 -0.25 -18.01 13.29
C MET A 1 -0.92 -16.65 13.25
N ILE A 2 -0.56 -15.78 12.32
CA ILE A 2 -1.20 -14.47 12.18
C ILE A 2 -2.61 -14.68 11.59
N SER A 3 -3.61 -13.98 12.12
CA SER A 3 -4.96 -13.99 11.54
C SER A 3 -5.03 -13.16 10.27
N ILE A 4 -6.05 -13.40 9.43
CA ILE A 4 -6.26 -12.62 8.20
C ILE A 4 -6.48 -11.12 8.51
N ASN A 5 -7.16 -10.81 9.62
CA ASN A 5 -7.37 -9.43 10.05
C ASN A 5 -6.07 -8.75 10.51
N GLU A 6 -5.21 -9.47 11.24
CA GLU A 6 -3.88 -8.96 11.60
C GLU A 6 -3.01 -8.75 10.35
N LEU A 7 -3.09 -9.66 9.37
CA LEU A 7 -2.38 -9.52 8.09
C LEU A 7 -2.89 -8.31 7.29
N ALA A 8 -4.20 -8.06 7.26
CA ALA A 8 -4.78 -6.87 6.65
C ALA A 8 -4.21 -5.58 7.29
N GLY A 9 -4.14 -5.56 8.63
CA GLY A 9 -3.53 -4.46 9.37
C GLY A 9 -2.05 -4.26 9.07
N GLU A 10 -1.28 -5.33 8.86
CA GLU A 10 0.12 -5.21 8.43
C GLU A 10 0.25 -4.56 7.04
N TYR A 11 -0.62 -4.91 6.09
CA TYR A 11 -0.64 -4.28 4.77
C TYR A 11 -1.06 -2.80 4.84
N GLU A 12 -2.00 -2.42 5.72
CA GLU A 12 -2.30 -1.01 5.97
C GLU A 12 -1.10 -0.25 6.56
N HIS A 13 -0.41 -0.85 7.53
CA HIS A 13 0.79 -0.25 8.09
C HIS A 13 1.89 -0.06 7.03
N GLN A 14 2.09 -1.04 6.15
CA GLN A 14 3.05 -0.91 5.05
C GLN A 14 2.66 0.18 4.05
N TYR A 15 1.37 0.33 3.76
CA TYR A 15 0.85 1.44 2.95
C TYR A 15 1.24 2.79 3.56
N ASP A 16 1.00 2.99 4.86
CA ASP A 16 1.32 4.25 5.55
C ASP A 16 2.82 4.57 5.52
N LEU A 17 3.67 3.55 5.76
CA LEU A 17 5.12 3.71 5.69
C LEU A 17 5.60 4.09 4.28
N LEU A 18 5.02 3.50 3.23
CA LEU A 18 5.35 3.82 1.85
C LEU A 18 4.88 5.24 1.49
N CYS A 19 3.69 5.64 1.91
CA CYS A 19 3.19 7.01 1.76
C CYS A 19 4.13 8.02 2.43
N ALA A 20 4.55 7.76 3.67
CA ALA A 20 5.50 8.62 4.38
C ALA A 20 6.85 8.73 3.64
N LYS A 21 7.35 7.63 3.08
CA LYS A 21 8.57 7.64 2.24
C LYS A 21 8.39 8.50 0.98
N ILE A 22 7.24 8.42 0.32
CA ILE A 22 6.94 9.23 -0.88
C ILE A 22 6.90 10.71 -0.51
N GLU A 23 6.19 11.07 0.56
CA GLU A 23 6.11 12.47 1.04
C GLU A 23 7.51 13.02 1.37
N GLY A 24 8.35 12.24 2.03
CA GLY A 24 9.74 12.65 2.33
C GLY A 24 10.62 12.84 1.08
N LEU A 25 10.30 12.18 -0.03
CA LEU A 25 11.04 12.30 -1.30
C LEU A 25 10.53 13.43 -2.20
N ARG A 26 9.27 13.85 -2.06
CA ARG A 26 8.66 14.87 -2.93
C ARG A 26 9.46 16.19 -2.99
N PRO A 27 9.97 16.77 -1.89
CA PRO A 27 10.74 18.02 -1.95
C PRO A 27 11.98 17.92 -2.84
N LEU A 28 12.59 16.73 -2.94
CA LEU A 28 13.80 16.51 -3.75
C LEU A 28 13.53 16.65 -5.26
N LEU A 29 12.27 16.51 -5.70
CA LEU A 29 11.88 16.71 -7.10
C LEU A 29 12.15 18.14 -7.61
N CYS A 30 12.18 19.13 -6.69
CA CYS A 30 12.47 20.52 -7.00
C CYS A 30 13.97 20.83 -7.04
N VAL A 31 14.80 19.95 -6.45
CA VAL A 31 16.24 20.16 -6.29
C VAL A 31 17.03 19.34 -7.31
N TYR A 32 16.65 18.08 -7.50
CA TYR A 32 17.38 17.13 -8.32
C TYR A 32 17.20 17.46 -9.81
N LYS A 33 18.22 17.15 -10.62
CA LYS A 33 18.24 17.39 -12.07
C LYS A 33 18.84 16.19 -12.80
N GLY A 34 18.67 16.15 -14.12
CA GLY A 34 19.29 15.13 -14.98
C GLY A 34 18.96 13.69 -14.54
N GLU A 35 20.00 12.86 -14.47
CA GLU A 35 19.88 11.44 -14.10
C GLU A 35 19.34 11.24 -12.68
N ASP A 36 19.78 12.05 -11.71
CA ASP A 36 19.31 11.94 -10.33
C ASP A 36 17.79 12.18 -10.24
N LEU A 37 17.27 13.15 -11.00
CA LEU A 37 15.83 13.41 -11.05
C LEU A 37 15.07 12.25 -11.69
N TYR A 38 15.64 11.64 -12.73
CA TYR A 38 15.05 10.46 -13.38
C TYR A 38 14.97 9.27 -12.40
N LEU A 39 16.06 8.97 -11.69
CA LEU A 39 16.11 7.91 -10.71
C LEU A 39 15.17 8.17 -9.53
N LEU A 40 15.10 9.40 -9.04
CA LEU A 40 14.17 9.81 -7.99
C LEU A 40 12.71 9.60 -8.39
N ARG A 41 12.32 10.05 -9.59
CA ARG A 41 10.95 9.85 -10.11
C ARG A 41 10.61 8.37 -10.23
N ARG A 42 11.55 7.56 -10.72
CA ARG A 42 11.37 6.09 -10.82
C ARG A 42 11.18 5.47 -9.43
N LYS A 43 11.98 5.87 -8.45
CA LYS A 43 11.86 5.39 -7.06
C LYS A 43 10.53 5.76 -6.42
N ILE A 44 10.09 7.01 -6.59
CA ILE A 44 8.78 7.47 -6.11
C ILE A 44 7.65 6.66 -6.76
N LYS A 45 7.71 6.42 -8.06
CA LYS A 45 6.73 5.58 -8.77
C LYS A 45 6.70 4.16 -8.21
N THR A 46 7.85 3.53 -8.00
CA THR A 46 7.92 2.20 -7.40
C THR A 46 7.25 2.15 -6.02
N TYR A 47 7.53 3.11 -5.14
CA TYR A 47 6.86 3.16 -3.83
C TYR A 47 5.36 3.40 -3.94
N TYR A 48 4.92 4.22 -4.90
CA TYR A 48 3.51 4.46 -5.14
C TYR A 48 2.79 3.19 -5.59
N ASP A 49 3.37 2.46 -6.56
CA ASP A 49 2.83 1.20 -7.06
C ASP A 49 2.74 0.15 -5.94
N MET A 50 3.77 0.06 -5.09
CA MET A 50 3.78 -0.82 -3.91
C MET A 50 2.71 -0.43 -2.89
N ALA A 51 2.55 0.86 -2.59
CA ALA A 51 1.56 1.34 -1.64
C ALA A 51 0.15 1.00 -2.14
N SER A 52 -0.12 1.26 -3.43
CA SER A 52 -1.40 0.91 -4.07
C SER A 52 -1.73 -0.57 -3.89
N GLN A 53 -0.77 -1.46 -4.14
CA GLN A 53 -0.96 -2.90 -3.95
C GLN A 53 -1.20 -3.26 -2.48
N CYS A 54 -0.47 -2.67 -1.53
CA CYS A 54 -0.71 -2.88 -0.11
C CYS A 54 -2.14 -2.50 0.27
N LYS A 55 -2.65 -1.37 -0.22
CA LYS A 55 -4.02 -0.94 0.09
C LYS A 55 -5.07 -1.89 -0.52
N ILE A 56 -4.87 -2.33 -1.76
CA ILE A 56 -5.77 -3.31 -2.41
C ILE A 56 -5.81 -4.60 -1.60
N ILE A 57 -4.65 -5.15 -1.24
CA ILE A 57 -4.57 -6.40 -0.48
C ILE A 57 -5.20 -6.24 0.91
N ALA A 58 -4.93 -5.13 1.61
CA ALA A 58 -5.53 -4.88 2.91
C ALA A 58 -7.07 -4.88 2.85
N VAL A 59 -7.65 -4.23 1.84
CA VAL A 59 -9.11 -4.22 1.62
C VAL A 59 -9.63 -5.63 1.33
N MET A 60 -8.99 -6.35 0.40
CA MET A 60 -9.39 -7.73 0.06
C MET A 60 -9.35 -8.67 1.28
N LEU A 61 -8.34 -8.54 2.14
CA LEU A 61 -8.20 -9.37 3.34
C LEU A 61 -9.20 -8.97 4.43
N ALA A 62 -9.47 -7.67 4.60
CA ALA A 62 -10.45 -7.18 5.57
C ALA A 62 -11.89 -7.62 5.22
N ASP A 63 -12.20 -7.73 3.93
CA ASP A 63 -13.51 -8.17 3.46
C ASP A 63 -13.63 -9.70 3.28
N TYR A 64 -12.53 -10.45 3.44
CA TYR A 64 -12.48 -11.90 3.19
C TYR A 64 -13.53 -12.70 3.96
N TYR A 65 -13.75 -12.40 5.25
CA TYR A 65 -14.76 -13.09 6.06
C TYR A 65 -16.17 -12.47 5.97
N ARG A 66 -16.32 -11.29 5.35
CA ARG A 66 -17.63 -10.67 5.13
C ARG A 66 -18.39 -11.29 3.96
N GLU A 67 -17.67 -11.85 2.99
CA GLU A 67 -18.28 -12.57 1.87
C GLU A 67 -18.84 -13.93 2.31
N ASP A 68 -18.12 -14.66 3.18
CA ASP A 68 -18.55 -15.98 3.69
C ASP A 68 -19.80 -15.92 4.61
N GLU A 69 -19.96 -14.86 5.42
CA GLU A 69 -21.13 -14.70 6.29
C GLU A 69 -22.43 -14.40 5.52
N ASN A 70 -22.33 -13.76 4.35
CA ASN A 70 -23.50 -13.45 3.51
C ASN A 70 -24.02 -14.67 2.74
N GLU A 71 -23.19 -15.68 2.44
CA GLU A 71 -23.63 -16.93 1.81
C GLU A 71 -24.25 -17.91 2.82
N ALA A 72 -23.85 -17.86 4.09
CA ALA A 72 -24.41 -18.69 5.16
C ALA A 72 -25.81 -18.24 5.65
N GLY A 73 -26.22 -17.00 5.36
CA GLY A 73 -27.53 -16.44 5.72
C GLY A 73 -28.67 -16.70 4.71
N LEU A 74 -28.42 -17.49 3.67
CA LEU A 74 -29.35 -17.76 2.56
C LEU A 74 -29.93 -19.20 2.57
N ASN A 75 -29.80 -19.96 3.68
CA ASN A 75 -30.47 -21.26 3.88
C ASN A 75 -31.46 -21.23 5.04
#